data_AF-A0A1M7U4W2-F1
#
_entry.id   AF-A0A1M7U4W2-F1
#
_cell.length_a   1.000
_cell.length_b   1.000
_cell.length_c   1.000
_cell.angle_alpha   90.00
_cell.angle_beta   90.00
_cell.angle_gamma   90.00
#
_symmetry.space_group_name_H-M   'P 1'
#
loop_
_entity.id
_entity.type
_entity.pdbx_description
1 polymer ?
#
loop_
_entity_poly.entity_id
_entity_poly.type
_entity_poly.pdbx_seq_one_letter_code
_entity_poly.pdbx_strand_id
1 'polypeptide(L)'
;FQLDEFGMFLSAAADRKRSPRHVTEILDNMTELYSAASGVFLGAEYANRDGSNERRDIVQPCLCVYGTTTPLHFWGALQGAHVVDGSLARFIILATDEDYPDENRAARLRPSPPALIEGLQRIAGGAGGGNLTGRTAGPETAVEPMSVPMDEGARARFDALGDEITAELRAAAGTFQTPILARIAENAAKIALVLAVGRDAVQPVIRMEDAVWAIEFVRHFARRTIDAVERHVADTETEAHLKRLREIIRKAGAAGMTKSELTRASQWLRARDRDDILLTLVESGDIVTVEQETGGRKAMRFRALR
;
A
#
# COMPACT_ATOMS: atom_id res chain seq x y z
N PHE A 1 16.45 6.90 1.34
CA PHE A 1 16.17 7.47 2.68
C PHE A 1 14.69 7.27 2.98
N GLN A 2 14.30 7.18 4.25
CA GLN A 2 12.89 7.04 4.63
C GLN A 2 12.17 8.38 4.43
N LEU A 3 10.95 8.34 3.86
CA LEU A 3 10.06 9.48 3.74
C LEU A 3 9.12 9.51 4.94
N ASP A 4 9.31 10.47 5.84
CA ASP A 4 8.33 10.71 6.89
C ASP A 4 7.13 11.51 6.35
N GLU A 5 5.98 11.38 6.99
CA GLU A 5 4.71 11.98 6.55
C GLU A 5 4.35 11.69 5.08
N PHE A 6 4.64 10.48 4.60
CA PHE A 6 4.46 10.09 3.20
C PHE A 6 3.04 10.34 2.66
N GLY A 7 2.00 10.22 3.49
CA GLY A 7 0.62 10.52 3.12
C GLY A 7 0.39 11.99 2.72
N MET A 8 1.13 12.94 3.30
CA MET A 8 1.04 14.35 2.92
C MET A 8 1.67 14.58 1.54
N PHE A 9 2.81 13.96 1.29
CA PHE A 9 3.43 13.94 -0.05
C PHE A 9 2.47 13.34 -1.08
N LEU A 10 1.86 12.20 -0.75
CA LEU A 10 0.89 11.53 -1.60
C LEU A 10 -0.32 12.43 -1.87
N SER A 11 -0.83 13.13 -0.86
CA SER A 11 -1.96 14.06 -1.02
C SER A 11 -1.63 15.18 -2.01
N ALA A 12 -0.41 15.71 -1.97
CA ALA A 12 0.03 16.73 -2.91
C ALA A 12 0.14 16.15 -4.33
N ALA A 13 0.75 14.97 -4.49
CA ALA A 13 0.90 14.31 -5.79
C ALA A 13 -0.45 13.87 -6.39
N ALA A 14 -1.41 13.52 -5.54
CA ALA A 14 -2.75 13.10 -5.91
C ALA A 14 -3.67 14.26 -6.35
N ASP A 15 -3.45 15.49 -5.85
CA ASP A 15 -4.29 16.66 -6.16
C ASP A 15 -3.91 17.31 -7.50
N ARG A 16 -4.35 16.69 -8.61
CA ARG A 16 -4.13 17.20 -9.98
C ARG A 16 -4.72 18.58 -10.26
N LYS A 17 -5.63 19.09 -9.41
CA LYS A 17 -6.29 20.38 -9.62
C LYS A 17 -5.53 21.52 -8.97
N ARG A 18 -4.93 21.28 -7.81
CA ARG A 18 -4.29 22.33 -7.00
C ARG A 18 -2.76 22.24 -6.98
N SER A 19 -2.19 21.08 -7.25
CA SER A 19 -0.74 20.90 -7.19
C SER A 19 -0.06 21.22 -8.53
N PRO A 20 1.20 21.70 -8.50
CA PRO A 20 2.01 21.86 -9.69
C PRO A 20 2.20 20.55 -10.44
N ARG A 21 2.24 20.61 -11.78
CA ARG A 21 2.33 19.44 -12.66
C ARG A 21 3.50 18.51 -12.33
N HIS A 22 4.67 19.06 -12.03
CA HIS A 22 5.86 18.27 -11.69
C HIS A 22 5.70 17.45 -10.40
N VAL A 23 4.81 17.84 -9.48
CA VAL A 23 4.48 17.08 -8.27
C VAL A 23 3.51 15.95 -8.60
N THR A 24 2.52 16.24 -9.43
CA THR A 24 1.47 15.26 -9.80
C THR A 24 2.01 14.16 -10.71
N GLU A 25 3.01 14.46 -11.54
CA GLU A 25 3.69 13.49 -12.41
C GLU A 25 4.51 12.45 -11.62
N ILE A 26 4.80 12.68 -10.33
CA ILE A 26 5.60 11.74 -9.56
C ILE A 26 4.91 10.37 -9.42
N LEU A 27 3.59 10.32 -9.26
CA LEU A 27 2.85 9.06 -9.17
C LEU A 27 2.84 8.29 -10.49
N ASP A 28 2.73 9.02 -11.60
CA ASP A 28 2.82 8.45 -12.96
C ASP A 28 4.23 7.87 -13.19
N ASN A 29 5.27 8.64 -12.84
CA ASN A 29 6.67 8.19 -12.93
C ASN A 29 6.95 6.97 -12.03
N MET A 30 6.45 6.96 -10.79
CA MET A 30 6.58 5.80 -9.89
C MET A 30 5.96 4.54 -10.50
N THR A 31 4.81 4.69 -11.15
CA THR A 31 4.10 3.60 -11.83
C THR A 31 4.88 3.04 -13.02
N GLU A 32 5.48 3.92 -13.82
CA GLU A 32 6.34 3.56 -14.94
C GLU A 32 7.63 2.88 -14.46
N LEU A 33 8.34 3.51 -13.53
CA LEU A 33 9.60 3.01 -12.96
C LEU A 33 9.45 1.61 -12.35
N TYR A 34 8.32 1.32 -11.69
CA TYR A 34 8.03 0.01 -11.12
C TYR A 34 8.04 -1.12 -12.17
N SER A 35 7.70 -0.80 -13.42
CA SER A 35 7.55 -1.76 -14.53
C SER A 35 8.71 -1.73 -15.53
N ALA A 36 9.68 -0.82 -15.34
CA ALA A 36 10.79 -0.57 -16.26
C ALA A 36 12.11 -1.25 -15.84
N ALA A 37 12.10 -2.13 -14.83
CA ALA A 37 13.33 -2.73 -14.27
C ALA A 37 14.22 -3.49 -15.26
N SER A 38 13.68 -3.95 -16.39
CA SER A 38 14.44 -4.58 -17.48
C SER A 38 14.58 -3.70 -18.73
N GLY A 39 14.25 -2.41 -18.62
CA GLY A 39 14.20 -1.46 -19.74
C GLY A 39 14.93 -0.16 -19.43
N VAL A 40 14.47 0.92 -20.07
CA VAL A 40 15.00 2.28 -19.89
C VAL A 40 13.83 3.22 -19.63
N PHE A 41 13.92 4.00 -18.55
CA PHE A 41 13.02 5.11 -18.29
C PHE A 41 13.61 6.36 -18.93
N LEU A 42 12.85 6.98 -19.86
CA LEU A 42 13.35 8.10 -20.64
C LEU A 42 13.10 9.42 -19.90
N GLY A 43 14.16 10.21 -19.74
CA GLY A 43 14.05 11.52 -19.11
C GLY A 43 13.29 12.53 -19.96
N ALA A 44 12.82 13.61 -19.32
CA ALA A 44 12.15 14.70 -20.02
C ALA A 44 13.12 15.41 -21.00
N GLU A 45 12.66 15.62 -22.24
CA GLU A 45 13.37 16.47 -23.20
C GLU A 45 13.03 17.93 -22.94
N TYR A 46 14.05 18.75 -22.72
CA TYR A 46 13.90 20.20 -22.58
C TYR A 46 14.11 20.89 -23.93
N ALA A 47 13.23 21.85 -24.26
CA ALA A 47 13.31 22.60 -25.51
C ALA A 47 14.52 23.56 -25.57
N ASN A 48 15.09 23.94 -24.41
CA ASN A 48 16.29 24.79 -24.36
C ASN A 48 17.53 23.98 -24.72
N ARG A 49 18.12 24.29 -25.88
CA ARG A 49 19.38 23.72 -26.38
C ARG A 49 20.62 24.49 -25.88
N ASP A 50 20.57 25.03 -24.67
CA ASP A 50 21.70 25.77 -24.07
C ASP A 50 22.76 24.85 -23.42
N GLY A 51 22.54 23.52 -23.45
CA GLY A 51 23.45 22.52 -22.91
C GLY A 51 23.42 22.39 -21.39
N SER A 52 22.55 23.11 -20.69
CA SER A 52 22.46 23.08 -19.22
C SER A 52 21.52 22.00 -18.68
N ASN A 53 20.54 21.57 -19.48
CA ASN A 53 19.54 20.56 -19.12
C ASN A 53 19.57 19.40 -20.12
N GLU A 54 20.60 18.56 -20.03
CA GLU A 54 20.65 17.31 -20.78
C GLU A 54 19.61 16.32 -20.26
N ARG A 55 18.92 15.66 -21.20
CA ARG A 55 18.01 14.55 -20.90
C ARG A 55 18.80 13.45 -20.17
N ARG A 56 18.24 12.97 -19.06
CA ARG A 56 18.82 11.88 -18.26
C ARG A 56 17.93 10.66 -18.31
N ASP A 57 18.42 9.62 -18.95
CA ASP A 57 17.75 8.33 -18.99
C ASP A 57 18.18 7.48 -17.80
N ILE A 58 17.26 6.64 -17.29
CA ILE A 58 17.55 5.70 -16.22
C ILE A 58 17.47 4.30 -16.81
N VAL A 59 18.60 3.62 -16.89
CA VAL A 59 18.70 2.25 -17.37
C VAL A 59 18.40 1.29 -16.22
N GLN A 60 17.51 0.33 -16.45
CA GLN A 60 17.09 -0.70 -15.49
C GLN A 60 16.69 -0.13 -14.11
N PRO A 61 15.75 0.83 -14.04
CA PRO A 61 15.34 1.45 -12.79
C PRO A 61 14.82 0.42 -11.78
N CYS A 62 15.33 0.50 -10.55
CA CYS A 62 14.81 -0.24 -9.40
C CYS A 62 14.46 0.75 -8.28
N LEU A 63 13.29 1.39 -8.41
CA LEU A 63 12.84 2.39 -7.45
C LEU A 63 12.37 1.73 -6.15
N CYS A 64 13.03 2.06 -5.04
CA CYS A 64 12.63 1.66 -3.69
C CYS A 64 12.05 2.86 -2.93
N VAL A 65 10.76 2.79 -2.60
CA VAL A 65 10.09 3.79 -1.74
C VAL A 65 9.86 3.17 -0.36
N TYR A 66 10.33 3.83 0.68
CA TYR A 66 10.04 3.50 2.07
C TYR A 66 9.57 4.75 2.78
N GLY A 67 8.35 4.72 3.31
CA GLY A 67 7.77 5.86 4.00
C GLY A 67 6.89 5.48 5.17
N THR A 68 6.78 6.40 6.11
CA THR A 68 5.90 6.33 7.29
C THR A 68 4.88 7.45 7.23
N THR A 69 3.67 7.18 7.71
CA THR A 69 2.60 8.17 7.76
C THR A 69 1.48 7.68 8.68
N THR A 70 0.50 8.54 8.95
CA THR A 70 -0.69 8.17 9.71
C THR A 70 -1.78 7.67 8.75
N PRO A 71 -2.64 6.72 9.19
CA PRO A 71 -3.75 6.24 8.37
C PRO A 71 -4.65 7.37 7.87
N LEU A 72 -4.89 8.39 8.70
CA LEU A 72 -5.73 9.53 8.34
C LEU A 72 -5.20 10.28 7.11
N HIS A 73 -3.91 10.63 7.10
CA HIS A 73 -3.31 11.33 5.97
C HIS A 73 -3.20 10.44 4.74
N PHE A 74 -2.87 9.16 4.92
CA PHE A 74 -2.71 8.23 3.81
C PHE A 74 -4.01 7.95 3.07
N TRP A 75 -5.07 7.55 3.78
CA TRP A 75 -6.34 7.21 3.13
C TRP A 75 -7.10 8.45 2.67
N GLY A 76 -6.96 9.57 3.38
CA GLY A 76 -7.54 10.85 2.95
C GLY A 76 -6.86 11.45 1.72
N ALA A 77 -5.61 11.09 1.44
CA ALA A 77 -4.89 11.48 0.23
C ALA A 77 -5.35 10.73 -1.03
N LEU A 78 -5.98 9.56 -0.85
CA LEU A 78 -6.36 8.66 -1.93
C LEU A 78 -7.80 8.91 -2.37
N GLN A 79 -8.01 8.82 -3.68
CA GLN A 79 -9.31 8.84 -4.36
C GLN A 79 -9.43 7.53 -5.14
N GLY A 80 -10.64 7.14 -5.54
CA GLY A 80 -10.89 5.91 -6.29
C GLY A 80 -10.04 5.81 -7.56
N ALA A 81 -9.80 6.93 -8.23
CA ALA A 81 -8.92 7.00 -9.40
C ALA A 81 -7.50 6.44 -9.15
N HIS A 82 -6.89 6.76 -8.00
CA HIS A 82 -5.54 6.30 -7.61
C HIS A 82 -5.50 4.82 -7.22
N VAL A 83 -6.65 4.24 -6.89
CA VAL A 83 -6.78 2.79 -6.70
C VAL A 83 -6.88 2.10 -8.06
N VAL A 84 -7.68 2.67 -8.96
CA VAL A 84 -7.98 2.12 -10.29
C VAL A 84 -6.78 2.18 -11.23
N ASP A 85 -6.00 3.26 -11.20
CA ASP A 85 -4.76 3.40 -12.01
C ASP A 85 -3.62 2.47 -11.55
N GLY A 86 -3.81 1.81 -10.40
CA GLY A 86 -2.88 0.83 -9.83
C GLY A 86 -1.66 1.45 -9.14
N SER A 87 -1.58 2.77 -8.99
CA SER A 87 -0.49 3.42 -8.26
C SER A 87 -0.44 2.90 -6.81
N LEU A 88 -1.59 2.77 -6.16
CA LEU A 88 -1.70 2.19 -4.81
C LEU A 88 -1.27 0.72 -4.75
N ALA A 89 -1.64 -0.07 -5.76
CA ALA A 89 -1.42 -1.52 -5.79
C ALA A 89 0.07 -1.94 -5.82
N ARG A 90 0.96 -0.98 -6.10
CA ARG A 90 2.42 -1.18 -6.12
C ARG A 90 3.07 -1.03 -4.74
N PHE A 91 2.35 -0.52 -3.74
CA PHE A 91 2.82 -0.40 -2.38
C PHE A 91 2.39 -1.61 -1.53
N ILE A 92 3.28 -2.05 -0.63
CA ILE A 92 2.92 -2.95 0.47
C ILE A 92 2.67 -2.07 1.70
N ILE A 93 1.41 -1.95 2.11
CA ILE A 93 0.99 -1.08 3.20
C ILE A 93 0.94 -1.88 4.50
N LEU A 94 1.82 -1.53 5.44
CA LEU A 94 1.92 -2.16 6.75
C LEU A 94 1.15 -1.32 7.77
N ALA A 95 -0.13 -1.61 7.94
CA ALA A 95 -0.92 -1.00 9.01
C ALA A 95 -0.58 -1.65 10.36
N THR A 96 -0.35 -0.84 11.39
CA THR A 96 -0.24 -1.33 12.77
C THR A 96 -1.63 -1.72 13.29
N ASP A 97 -1.71 -2.77 14.11
CA ASP A 97 -2.96 -3.14 14.78
C ASP A 97 -3.24 -2.27 16.00
N GLU A 98 -2.21 -1.65 16.56
CA GLU A 98 -2.27 -0.74 17.68
C GLU A 98 -1.88 0.67 17.22
N ASP A 99 -2.82 1.60 17.28
CA ASP A 99 -2.60 3.02 16.91
C ASP A 99 -1.72 3.73 17.95
N TYR A 100 -1.77 3.28 19.21
CA TYR A 100 -1.11 3.91 20.35
C TYR A 100 -0.37 2.86 21.19
N PRO A 101 0.71 2.26 20.67
CA PRO A 101 1.48 1.29 21.43
C PRO A 101 2.13 1.96 22.64
N ASP A 102 2.31 1.17 23.71
CA ASP A 102 3.02 1.62 24.90
C ASP A 102 4.41 2.17 24.53
N GLU A 103 4.78 3.29 25.16
CA GLU A 103 6.07 3.91 24.96
C GLU A 103 7.20 2.92 25.28
N ASN A 104 8.08 2.65 24.32
CA ASN A 104 9.26 1.84 24.57
C ASN A 104 10.30 2.64 25.38
N ARG A 105 10.12 2.67 26.71
CA ARG A 105 11.03 3.33 27.66
C ARG A 105 12.46 2.76 27.66
N ALA A 106 12.65 1.57 27.11
CA ALA A 106 13.94 0.90 26.95
C ALA A 106 14.61 1.22 25.59
N ALA A 107 14.01 2.05 24.74
CA ALA A 107 14.62 2.47 23.48
C ALA A 107 15.96 3.19 23.75
N ARG A 108 17.02 2.66 23.15
CA ARG A 108 18.38 3.21 23.21
C ARG A 108 18.96 3.17 21.80
N LEU A 109 19.99 3.97 21.56
CA LEU A 109 20.85 3.78 20.39
C LEU A 109 21.42 2.37 20.46
N ARG A 110 20.94 1.49 19.58
CA ARG A 110 21.41 0.11 19.47
C ARG A 110 22.51 0.08 18.41
N PRO A 111 23.71 -0.44 18.71
CA PRO A 111 24.67 -0.70 17.65
C PRO A 111 24.07 -1.71 16.68
N SER A 112 24.22 -1.47 15.39
CA SER A 112 23.82 -2.44 14.37
C SER A 112 24.60 -3.75 14.58
N PRO A 113 23.95 -4.92 14.60
CA PRO A 113 24.64 -6.19 14.76
C PRO A 113 25.75 -6.35 13.71
N PRO A 114 26.99 -6.73 14.09
CA PRO A 114 28.09 -6.88 13.12
C PRO A 114 27.74 -7.80 11.94
N ALA A 115 27.07 -8.92 12.21
CA ALA A 115 26.61 -9.85 11.19
C ALA A 115 25.65 -9.22 10.17
N LEU A 116 24.80 -8.26 10.59
CA LEU A 116 23.91 -7.54 9.67
C LEU A 116 24.71 -6.62 8.74
N ILE A 117 25.68 -5.89 9.29
CA ILE A 117 26.57 -5.01 8.51
C ILE A 117 27.35 -5.85 7.49
N GLU A 118 27.95 -6.95 7.91
CA GLU A 118 28.70 -7.86 7.04
C GLU A 118 27.82 -8.47 5.94
N GLY A 119 26.57 -8.82 6.26
CA GLY A 119 25.60 -9.31 5.27
C GLY A 119 25.27 -8.25 4.22
N LEU A 120 24.97 -7.02 4.65
CA LEU A 120 24.70 -5.90 3.74
C LEU A 120 25.90 -5.55 2.87
N GLN A 121 27.11 -5.59 3.42
CA GLN A 121 28.35 -5.39 2.67
C GLN A 121 28.57 -6.48 1.62
N ARG A 122 28.26 -7.74 1.94
CA ARG A 122 28.30 -8.84 0.96
C ARG A 122 27.31 -8.62 -0.18
N ILE A 123 26.07 -8.22 0.12
CA ILE A 123 25.07 -7.89 -0.90
C ILE A 123 25.54 -6.73 -1.78
N ALA A 124 26.08 -5.66 -1.17
CA ALA A 124 26.60 -4.50 -1.90
C ALA A 124 27.84 -4.82 -2.74
N GLY A 125 28.63 -5.83 -2.34
CA GLY A 125 29.74 -6.36 -3.13
C GLY A 125 29.28 -7.11 -4.39
N GLY A 126 28.05 -7.62 -4.40
CA GLY A 126 27.54 -8.48 -5.46
C GLY A 126 28.27 -9.83 -5.52
N ALA A 127 27.93 -10.64 -6.52
CA ALA A 127 28.49 -11.99 -6.66
C ALA A 127 29.87 -12.05 -7.37
N GLY A 128 30.43 -10.90 -7.76
CA GLY A 128 31.67 -10.82 -8.52
C GLY A 128 32.78 -10.07 -7.78
N GLY A 129 34.02 -10.56 -7.89
CA GLY A 129 35.22 -9.86 -7.43
C GLY A 129 35.87 -9.09 -8.58
N GLY A 130 35.86 -7.75 -8.51
CA GLY A 130 36.49 -6.88 -9.50
C GLY A 130 36.70 -5.45 -9.02
N ASN A 131 37.37 -4.61 -9.81
CA ASN A 131 37.76 -3.25 -9.40
C ASN A 131 36.58 -2.25 -9.26
N LEU A 132 35.36 -2.70 -9.53
CA LEU A 132 34.10 -1.97 -9.39
C LEU A 132 33.20 -2.55 -8.27
N THR A 133 33.65 -3.58 -7.55
CA THR A 133 32.94 -4.15 -6.39
C THR A 133 32.64 -3.04 -5.38
N GLY A 134 31.36 -2.85 -5.04
CA GLY A 134 30.89 -1.79 -4.14
C GLY A 134 30.69 -0.40 -4.78
N ARG A 135 30.89 -0.23 -6.09
CA ARG A 135 30.51 1.00 -6.80
C ARG A 135 29.13 0.83 -7.43
N THR A 136 28.18 1.69 -7.06
CA THR A 136 26.90 1.79 -7.77
C THR A 136 27.15 2.36 -9.17
N ALA A 137 26.68 1.65 -10.19
CA ALA A 137 26.65 2.18 -11.54
C ALA A 137 25.82 3.48 -11.56
N GLY A 138 26.23 4.47 -12.36
CA GLY A 138 25.42 5.67 -12.55
C GLY A 138 24.06 5.29 -13.15
N PRO A 139 23.03 6.13 -13.03
CA PRO A 139 21.68 5.83 -13.53
C PRO A 139 21.64 5.51 -15.04
N GLU A 140 22.64 5.95 -15.82
CA GLU A 140 22.74 5.71 -17.26
C GLU A 140 23.50 4.42 -17.62
N THR A 141 24.04 3.71 -16.64
CA THR A 141 24.89 2.53 -16.87
C THR A 141 24.08 1.25 -16.74
N ALA A 142 24.00 0.49 -17.82
CA ALA A 142 23.43 -0.86 -17.78
C ALA A 142 24.27 -1.77 -16.88
N VAL A 143 23.59 -2.56 -16.05
CA VAL A 143 24.20 -3.63 -15.26
C VAL A 143 23.79 -4.98 -15.84
N GLU A 144 24.66 -5.97 -15.70
CA GLU A 144 24.31 -7.36 -15.98
C GLU A 144 23.69 -7.96 -14.70
N PRO A 145 22.35 -8.11 -14.63
CA PRO A 145 21.71 -8.60 -13.42
C PRO A 145 22.03 -10.09 -13.22
N MET A 146 22.32 -10.47 -11.97
CA MET A 146 22.32 -11.87 -11.58
C MET A 146 20.90 -12.43 -11.66
N SER A 147 20.73 -13.55 -12.36
CA SER A 147 19.49 -14.32 -12.31
C SER A 147 19.45 -15.18 -11.06
N VAL A 148 18.36 -15.08 -10.30
CA VAL A 148 18.12 -15.92 -9.12
C VAL A 148 17.10 -17.00 -9.50
N PRO A 149 17.52 -18.28 -9.58
CA PRO A 149 16.60 -19.36 -9.93
C PRO A 149 15.59 -19.62 -8.80
N MET A 150 14.45 -20.19 -9.17
CA MET A 150 13.48 -20.79 -8.25
C MET A 150 13.70 -22.29 -8.23
N ASP A 151 13.64 -22.91 -7.05
CA ASP A 151 13.51 -24.37 -6.97
C ASP A 151 12.12 -24.82 -7.46
N GLU A 152 11.96 -26.13 -7.67
CA GLU A 152 10.70 -26.72 -8.16
C GLU A 152 9.53 -26.42 -7.22
N GLY A 153 9.79 -26.42 -5.90
CA GLY A 153 8.79 -26.15 -4.88
C GLY A 153 8.28 -24.70 -4.90
N ALA A 154 9.18 -23.73 -5.03
CA ALA A 154 8.85 -22.32 -5.18
C ALA A 154 8.08 -22.07 -6.47
N ARG A 155 8.52 -22.68 -7.59
CA ARG A 155 7.83 -22.56 -8.88
C ARG A 155 6.38 -23.03 -8.77
N ALA A 156 6.16 -24.24 -8.23
CA ALA A 156 4.83 -24.79 -8.04
C ALA A 156 3.92 -23.90 -7.17
N ARG A 157 4.49 -23.23 -6.14
CA ARG A 157 3.73 -22.30 -5.29
C ARG A 157 3.34 -21.02 -6.03
N PHE A 158 4.22 -20.45 -6.85
CA PHE A 158 3.88 -19.27 -7.64
C PHE A 158 2.90 -19.58 -8.78
N ASP A 159 3.00 -20.76 -9.40
CA ASP A 159 2.05 -21.20 -10.42
C ASP A 159 0.64 -21.35 -9.81
N ALA A 160 0.53 -22.03 -8.66
CA ALA A 160 -0.73 -22.15 -7.93
C ALA A 160 -1.31 -20.78 -7.52
N LEU A 161 -0.46 -19.84 -7.08
CA LEU A 161 -0.90 -18.47 -6.81
C LEU A 161 -1.43 -17.78 -8.07
N GLY A 162 -0.80 -17.98 -9.22
CA GLY A 162 -1.25 -17.43 -10.51
C GLY A 162 -2.68 -17.87 -10.85
N ASP A 163 -2.98 -19.15 -10.64
CA ASP A 163 -4.32 -19.71 -10.85
C ASP A 163 -5.34 -19.12 -9.87
N GLU A 164 -4.99 -19.03 -8.58
CA GLU A 164 -5.84 -18.42 -7.54
C GLU A 164 -6.15 -16.95 -7.87
N ILE A 165 -5.13 -16.15 -8.16
CA ILE A 165 -5.28 -14.72 -8.48
C ILE A 165 -6.10 -14.54 -9.76
N THR A 166 -5.94 -15.41 -10.76
CA THR A 166 -6.77 -15.36 -11.97
C THR A 166 -8.24 -15.59 -11.65
N ALA A 167 -8.56 -16.53 -10.76
CA ALA A 167 -9.94 -16.76 -10.32
C ALA A 167 -10.49 -15.56 -9.52
N GLU A 168 -9.70 -15.02 -8.59
CA GLU A 168 -10.07 -13.83 -7.80
C GLU A 168 -10.31 -12.60 -8.70
N LEU A 169 -9.45 -12.36 -9.70
CA LEU A 169 -9.59 -11.28 -10.68
C LEU A 169 -10.89 -11.40 -11.50
N ARG A 170 -11.25 -12.62 -11.92
CA ARG A 170 -12.50 -12.87 -12.64
C ARG A 170 -13.72 -12.58 -11.77
N ALA A 171 -13.68 -12.96 -10.50
CA ALA A 171 -14.75 -12.70 -9.55
C ALA A 171 -14.88 -11.20 -9.20
N ALA A 172 -13.75 -10.49 -9.15
CA ALA A 172 -13.67 -9.07 -8.82
C ALA A 172 -13.76 -8.15 -10.05
N ALA A 173 -14.07 -8.69 -11.24
CA ALA A 173 -14.06 -7.94 -12.48
C ALA A 173 -14.96 -6.68 -12.40
N GLY A 174 -14.40 -5.54 -12.78
CA GLY A 174 -15.09 -4.24 -12.73
C GLY A 174 -15.11 -3.58 -11.33
N THR A 175 -14.47 -4.19 -10.33
CA THR A 175 -14.33 -3.59 -9.00
C THR A 175 -12.95 -2.96 -8.80
N PHE A 176 -12.85 -2.07 -7.80
CA PHE A 176 -11.59 -1.44 -7.38
C PHE A 176 -10.54 -2.45 -6.84
N GLN A 177 -10.92 -3.70 -6.59
CA GLN A 177 -10.01 -4.71 -6.04
C GLN A 177 -9.05 -5.23 -7.11
N THR A 178 -9.46 -5.22 -8.38
CA THR A 178 -8.72 -5.79 -9.52
C THR A 178 -7.26 -5.33 -9.59
N PRO A 179 -6.93 -4.02 -9.48
CA PRO A 179 -5.54 -3.57 -9.56
C PRO A 179 -4.68 -4.09 -8.42
N ILE A 180 -5.23 -4.20 -7.21
CA ILE A 180 -4.53 -4.72 -6.03
C ILE A 180 -4.25 -6.21 -6.21
N LEU A 181 -5.28 -6.99 -6.58
CA LEU A 181 -5.17 -8.43 -6.83
C LEU A 181 -4.12 -8.73 -7.91
N ALA A 182 -4.12 -7.97 -9.00
CA ALA A 182 -3.21 -8.15 -10.13
C ALA A 182 -1.73 -7.97 -9.77
N ARG A 183 -1.41 -7.34 -8.63
CA ARG A 183 -0.03 -7.10 -8.19
C ARG A 183 0.47 -8.06 -7.12
N ILE A 184 -0.40 -8.92 -6.58
CA ILE A 184 -0.04 -9.85 -5.50
C ILE A 184 1.11 -10.77 -5.94
N ALA A 185 0.99 -11.41 -7.10
CA ALA A 185 2.00 -12.36 -7.58
C ALA A 185 3.37 -11.69 -7.83
N GLU A 186 3.36 -10.52 -8.48
CA GLU A 186 4.59 -9.76 -8.76
C GLU A 186 5.25 -9.25 -7.47
N ASN A 187 4.49 -8.69 -6.54
CA ASN A 187 4.99 -8.26 -5.24
C ASN A 187 5.54 -9.43 -4.43
N ALA A 188 4.86 -10.58 -4.42
CA ALA A 188 5.33 -11.77 -3.71
C ALA A 188 6.64 -12.30 -4.31
N ALA A 189 6.77 -12.33 -5.64
CA ALA A 189 8.01 -12.73 -6.30
C ALA A 189 9.18 -11.77 -5.98
N LYS A 190 8.93 -10.44 -5.97
CA LYS A 190 9.93 -9.43 -5.57
C LYS A 190 10.37 -9.61 -4.12
N ILE A 191 9.45 -9.89 -3.19
CA ILE A 191 9.79 -10.16 -1.79
C ILE A 191 10.55 -11.48 -1.63
N ALA A 192 10.14 -12.55 -2.31
CA ALA A 192 10.85 -13.83 -2.28
C ALA A 192 12.29 -13.70 -2.82
N LEU A 193 12.50 -12.88 -3.86
CA LEU A 193 13.83 -12.54 -4.37
C LEU A 193 14.68 -11.85 -3.30
N VAL A 194 14.14 -10.85 -2.60
CA VAL A 194 14.84 -10.15 -1.51
C VAL A 194 15.22 -11.11 -0.38
N LEU A 195 14.33 -12.03 -0.01
CA LEU A 195 14.59 -13.04 1.01
C LEU A 195 15.70 -14.01 0.60
N ALA A 196 15.67 -14.51 -0.64
CA ALA A 196 16.66 -15.43 -1.16
C ALA A 196 18.06 -14.80 -1.18
N VAL A 197 18.18 -13.57 -1.69
CA VAL A 197 19.45 -12.81 -1.71
C VAL A 197 19.90 -12.45 -0.30
N GLY A 198 18.97 -12.14 0.61
CA GLY A 198 19.27 -11.88 2.01
C GLY A 198 19.83 -13.11 2.76
N ARG A 199 19.40 -14.31 2.38
CA ARG A 199 19.92 -15.58 2.92
C ARG A 199 21.28 -15.95 2.33
N ASP A 200 21.46 -15.79 1.01
CA ASP A 200 22.71 -16.08 0.31
C ASP A 200 22.93 -15.07 -0.83
N ALA A 201 23.89 -14.16 -0.65
CA ALA A 201 24.22 -13.13 -1.64
C ALA A 201 25.09 -13.63 -2.80
N VAL A 202 25.67 -14.84 -2.69
CA VAL A 202 26.64 -15.38 -3.65
C VAL A 202 25.98 -16.37 -4.60
N GLN A 203 25.16 -17.27 -4.08
CA GLN A 203 24.40 -18.27 -4.85
C GLN A 203 22.94 -18.32 -4.38
N PRO A 204 22.19 -17.21 -4.53
CA PRO A 204 20.78 -17.17 -4.13
C PRO A 204 19.95 -18.17 -4.94
N VAL A 205 19.02 -18.83 -4.26
CA VAL A 205 17.95 -19.63 -4.87
C VAL A 205 16.68 -19.30 -4.11
N ILE A 206 15.61 -18.96 -4.81
CA ILE A 206 14.28 -18.80 -4.19
C ILE A 206 13.77 -20.20 -3.87
N ARG A 207 13.70 -20.52 -2.59
CA ARG A 207 13.21 -21.81 -2.10
C ARG A 207 11.72 -21.77 -1.85
N MET A 208 11.10 -22.94 -1.71
CA MET A 208 9.68 -23.05 -1.36
C MET A 208 9.32 -22.22 -0.11
N GLU A 209 10.19 -22.17 0.90
CA GLU A 209 9.97 -21.39 2.13
C GLU A 209 9.96 -19.87 1.90
N ASP A 210 10.81 -19.35 1.00
CA ASP A 210 10.81 -17.95 0.60
C ASP A 210 9.49 -17.60 -0.09
N ALA A 211 9.07 -18.47 -1.01
CA ALA A 211 7.83 -18.31 -1.75
C ALA A 211 6.60 -18.33 -0.83
N VAL A 212 6.46 -19.35 0.03
CA VAL A 212 5.32 -19.45 0.96
C VAL A 212 5.24 -18.22 1.85
N TRP A 213 6.36 -17.82 2.48
CA TRP A 213 6.37 -16.66 3.36
C TRP A 213 6.00 -15.37 2.62
N ALA A 214 6.58 -15.14 1.44
CA ALA A 214 6.33 -13.94 0.65
C ALA A 214 4.88 -13.86 0.18
N ILE A 215 4.31 -14.98 -0.26
CA ILE A 215 2.91 -15.07 -0.70
C ILE A 215 1.97 -14.78 0.46
N GLU A 216 2.19 -15.40 1.63
CA GLU A 216 1.38 -15.17 2.82
C GLU A 216 1.44 -13.71 3.28
N PHE A 217 2.66 -13.14 3.35
CA PHE A 217 2.89 -11.76 3.72
C PHE A 217 2.17 -10.78 2.78
N VAL A 218 2.37 -10.91 1.46
CA VAL A 218 1.76 -10.00 0.49
C VAL A 218 0.24 -10.17 0.45
N ARG A 219 -0.30 -11.40 0.50
CA ARG A 219 -1.75 -11.62 0.54
C ARG A 219 -2.38 -11.05 1.81
N HIS A 220 -1.71 -11.18 2.96
CA HIS A 220 -2.19 -10.61 4.21
C HIS A 220 -2.39 -9.10 4.08
N PHE A 221 -1.36 -8.37 3.64
CA PHE A 221 -1.44 -6.92 3.51
C PHE A 221 -2.30 -6.47 2.33
N ALA A 222 -2.36 -7.22 1.22
CA ALA A 222 -3.28 -6.92 0.12
C ALA A 222 -4.75 -6.97 0.56
N ARG A 223 -5.14 -7.99 1.35
CA ARG A 223 -6.50 -8.09 1.91
C ARG A 223 -6.82 -6.91 2.84
N ARG A 224 -5.87 -6.54 3.70
CA ARG A 224 -6.03 -5.37 4.58
C ARG A 224 -6.13 -4.07 3.79
N THR A 225 -5.37 -3.93 2.72
CA THR A 225 -5.47 -2.77 1.83
C THR A 225 -6.83 -2.72 1.14
N ILE A 226 -7.34 -3.83 0.61
CA ILE A 226 -8.68 -3.89 -0.02
C ILE A 226 -9.75 -3.44 0.98
N ASP A 227 -9.72 -3.99 2.19
CA ASP A 227 -10.65 -3.67 3.27
C ASP A 227 -10.54 -2.20 3.71
N ALA A 228 -9.31 -1.66 3.84
CA ALA A 228 -9.10 -0.27 4.20
C ALA A 228 -9.56 0.70 3.09
N VAL A 229 -9.33 0.36 1.81
CA VAL A 229 -9.82 1.13 0.67
C VAL A 229 -11.35 1.19 0.68
N GLU A 230 -12.02 0.05 0.89
CA GLU A 230 -13.48 0.00 1.00
C GLU A 230 -14.00 0.90 2.12
N ARG A 231 -13.32 0.91 3.26
CA ARG A 231 -13.72 1.66 4.45
C ARG A 231 -13.42 3.16 4.40
N HIS A 232 -12.38 3.58 3.69
CA HIS A 232 -11.83 4.93 3.88
C HIS A 232 -11.67 5.75 2.60
N VAL A 233 -11.44 5.13 1.44
CA VAL A 233 -11.27 5.87 0.18
C VAL A 233 -12.65 6.28 -0.33
N ALA A 234 -12.82 7.54 -0.72
CA ALA A 234 -14.08 8.06 -1.23
C ALA A 234 -13.84 9.00 -2.41
N ASP A 235 -14.74 8.99 -3.40
CA ASP A 235 -14.67 9.86 -4.57
C ASP A 235 -15.40 11.19 -4.35
N THR A 236 -16.30 11.23 -3.36
CA THR A 236 -17.08 12.43 -3.02
C THR A 236 -17.10 12.69 -1.52
N GLU A 237 -17.33 13.95 -1.14
CA GLU A 237 -17.50 14.34 0.27
C GLU A 237 -18.68 13.60 0.93
N THR A 238 -19.80 13.44 0.21
CA THR A 238 -20.96 12.69 0.70
C THR A 238 -20.62 11.23 1.00
N GLU A 239 -19.88 10.58 0.09
CA GLU A 239 -19.41 9.21 0.31
C GLU A 239 -18.44 9.14 1.49
N ALA A 240 -17.52 10.09 1.60
CA ALA A 240 -16.58 10.16 2.73
C ALA A 240 -17.33 10.31 4.06
N HIS A 241 -18.37 11.13 4.10
CA HIS A 241 -19.24 11.31 5.26
C HIS A 241 -20.01 10.03 5.61
N LEU A 242 -20.56 9.34 4.61
CA LEU A 242 -21.25 8.06 4.79
C LEU A 242 -20.30 7.01 5.36
N LYS A 243 -19.12 6.83 4.77
CA LYS A 243 -18.09 5.90 5.23
C LYS A 243 -17.62 6.21 6.65
N ARG A 244 -17.39 7.48 6.96
CA ARG A 244 -17.01 7.92 8.32
C ARG A 244 -18.09 7.62 9.35
N LEU A 245 -19.37 7.83 9.03
CA LEU A 245 -20.47 7.52 9.94
C LEU A 245 -20.65 6.01 10.13
N ARG A 246 -20.53 5.23 9.05
CA ARG A 246 -20.53 3.76 9.11
C ARG A 246 -19.40 3.23 9.98
N GLU A 247 -18.20 3.78 9.85
CA GLU A 247 -17.03 3.38 10.66
C GLU A 247 -17.24 3.69 12.15
N ILE A 248 -17.85 4.83 12.49
CA ILE A 248 -18.23 5.17 13.87
C ILE A 248 -19.17 4.10 14.45
N ILE A 249 -20.20 3.69 13.69
CA ILE A 249 -21.14 2.64 14.10
C ILE A 249 -20.42 1.29 14.23
N ARG A 250 -19.55 0.94 13.28
CA ARG A 250 -18.79 -0.32 13.28
C ARG A 250 -17.90 -0.44 14.52
N LYS A 251 -17.20 0.65 14.90
CA LYS A 251 -16.35 0.68 16.10
C LYS A 251 -17.12 0.49 17.42
N ALA A 252 -18.42 0.79 17.45
CA ALA A 252 -19.26 0.50 18.61
C ALA A 252 -19.59 -1.01 18.76
N GLY A 253 -19.29 -1.82 17.74
CA GLY A 253 -19.41 -3.26 17.77
C GLY A 253 -20.83 -3.74 18.06
N ALA A 254 -20.95 -4.87 18.76
CA ALA A 254 -22.23 -5.50 19.06
C ALA A 254 -23.17 -4.64 19.91
N ALA A 255 -22.62 -3.72 20.71
CA ALA A 255 -23.39 -2.81 21.53
C ALA A 255 -24.16 -1.77 20.70
N GLY A 256 -23.68 -1.46 19.49
CA GLY A 256 -24.24 -0.42 18.62
C GLY A 256 -24.24 0.96 19.28
N MET A 257 -24.89 1.92 18.62
CA MET A 257 -24.99 3.31 19.11
C MET A 257 -26.43 3.80 19.11
N THR A 258 -26.83 4.53 20.13
CA THR A 258 -28.10 5.29 20.15
C THR A 258 -28.04 6.49 19.20
N LYS A 259 -29.21 7.03 18.80
CA LYS A 259 -29.27 8.26 17.97
C LYS A 259 -28.55 9.45 18.62
N SER A 260 -28.62 9.57 19.94
CA SER A 260 -27.94 10.64 20.70
C SER A 260 -26.42 10.47 20.69
N GLU A 261 -25.90 9.25 20.85
CA GLU A 261 -24.46 8.97 20.75
C GLU A 261 -23.94 9.25 19.35
N LEU A 262 -24.66 8.82 18.32
CA LEU A 262 -24.32 9.13 16.93
C LEU A 262 -24.31 10.63 16.67
N THR A 263 -25.33 11.34 17.13
CA THR A 263 -25.41 12.80 16.99
C THR A 263 -24.20 13.49 17.62
N ARG A 264 -23.76 13.05 18.80
CA ARG A 264 -22.54 13.58 19.46
C ARG A 264 -21.27 13.24 18.68
N ALA A 265 -21.14 12.01 18.18
CA ALA A 265 -19.97 11.56 17.42
C ALA A 265 -19.88 12.17 16.00
N SER A 266 -20.98 12.73 15.49
CA SER A 266 -21.09 13.27 14.13
C SER A 266 -21.58 14.72 14.08
N GLN A 267 -21.17 15.55 15.06
CA GLN A 267 -21.48 16.98 15.08
C GLN A 267 -20.88 17.77 13.91
N TRP A 268 -19.93 17.18 13.18
CA TRP A 268 -19.40 17.71 11.93
C TRP A 268 -20.40 17.59 10.76
N LEU A 269 -21.50 16.84 10.92
CA LEU A 269 -22.62 16.79 9.97
C LEU A 269 -23.76 17.70 10.40
N ARG A 270 -24.43 18.29 9.40
CA ARG A 270 -25.74 18.89 9.61
C ARG A 270 -26.74 17.79 9.98
N ALA A 271 -27.75 18.16 10.76
CA ALA A 271 -28.72 17.17 11.26
C ALA A 271 -29.45 16.42 10.14
N ARG A 272 -29.80 17.13 9.05
CA ARG A 272 -30.44 16.55 7.88
C ARG A 272 -29.54 15.53 7.17
N ASP A 273 -28.31 15.93 6.84
CA ASP A 273 -27.34 15.06 6.14
C ASP A 273 -27.08 13.77 6.95
N ARG A 274 -27.00 13.87 8.28
CA ARG A 274 -26.87 12.69 9.15
C ARG A 274 -28.08 11.75 9.07
N ASP A 275 -29.29 12.29 9.12
CA ASP A 275 -30.50 11.47 9.05
C ASP A 275 -30.63 10.81 7.66
N ASP A 276 -30.29 11.52 6.58
CA ASP A 276 -30.26 10.99 5.22
C ASP A 276 -29.21 9.87 5.04
N ILE A 277 -28.01 10.04 5.60
CA ILE A 277 -26.96 9.00 5.61
C ILE A 277 -27.41 7.77 6.41
N LEU A 278 -27.99 7.96 7.61
CA LEU A 278 -28.47 6.84 8.41
C LEU A 278 -29.57 6.06 7.71
N LEU A 279 -30.50 6.75 7.05
CA LEU A 279 -31.52 6.10 6.23
C LEU A 279 -30.86 5.28 5.11
N THR A 280 -29.93 5.88 4.37
CA THR A 280 -29.20 5.20 3.28
C THR A 280 -28.50 3.93 3.78
N LEU A 281 -27.81 3.99 4.92
CA LEU A 281 -27.09 2.86 5.50
C LEU A 281 -28.03 1.73 5.99
N VAL A 282 -29.24 2.08 6.43
CA VAL A 282 -30.27 1.08 6.81
C VAL A 282 -30.85 0.43 5.56
N GLU A 283 -31.19 1.23 4.55
CA GLU A 283 -31.76 0.75 3.29
C GLU A 283 -30.77 -0.10 2.48
N SER A 284 -29.47 0.23 2.51
CA SER A 284 -28.41 -0.59 1.90
C SER A 284 -28.12 -1.88 2.66
N GLY A 285 -28.61 -2.00 3.90
CA GLY A 285 -28.29 -3.13 4.79
C GLY A 285 -26.86 -3.09 5.34
N ASP A 286 -26.18 -1.95 5.30
CA ASP A 286 -24.88 -1.78 5.96
C ASP A 286 -25.02 -1.72 7.49
N ILE A 287 -26.14 -1.18 7.98
CA ILE A 287 -26.49 -1.12 9.39
C ILE A 287 -27.92 -1.59 9.63
N VAL A 288 -28.21 -1.99 10.86
CA VAL A 288 -29.56 -2.35 11.32
C VAL A 288 -29.96 -1.54 12.54
N THR A 289 -31.25 -1.29 12.66
CA THR A 289 -31.87 -0.77 13.87
C THR A 289 -32.29 -1.92 14.79
N VAL A 290 -31.82 -1.89 16.02
CA VAL A 290 -32.12 -2.89 17.06
C VAL A 290 -32.81 -2.17 18.20
N GLU A 291 -33.97 -2.68 18.61
CA GLU A 291 -34.61 -2.26 19.85
C GLU A 291 -33.92 -2.94 21.03
N GLN A 292 -33.44 -2.17 21.99
CA GLN A 292 -32.96 -2.68 23.26
C GLN A 292 -33.98 -2.35 24.35
N GLU A 293 -34.40 -3.37 25.09
CA GLU A 293 -35.17 -3.16 26.30
C GLU A 293 -34.34 -2.41 27.34
N THR A 294 -34.91 -1.35 27.87
CA THR A 294 -34.39 -0.65 29.04
C THR A 294 -35.46 -0.73 30.12
N GLY A 295 -35.14 -0.41 31.37
CA GLY A 295 -36.14 -0.33 32.46
C GLY A 295 -37.26 0.70 32.22
N GLY A 296 -37.30 1.37 31.06
CA GLY A 296 -38.33 2.29 30.61
C GLY A 296 -38.56 2.19 29.09
N ARG A 297 -38.53 3.31 28.36
CA ARG A 297 -38.76 3.34 26.90
C ARG A 297 -37.65 2.57 26.17
N LYS A 298 -38.04 1.64 25.29
CA LYS A 298 -37.10 0.91 24.43
C LYS A 298 -36.17 1.88 23.69
N ALA A 299 -34.86 1.63 23.76
CA ALA A 299 -33.86 2.44 23.11
C ALA A 299 -33.57 1.87 21.72
N MET A 300 -33.67 2.69 20.68
CA MET A 300 -33.25 2.31 19.33
C MET A 300 -31.73 2.47 19.20
N ARG A 301 -31.06 1.41 18.78
CA ARG A 301 -29.62 1.38 18.52
C ARG A 301 -29.34 1.03 17.06
N PHE A 302 -28.29 1.62 16.51
CA PHE A 302 -27.77 1.34 15.18
C PHE A 302 -26.54 0.44 15.32
N ARG A 303 -26.49 -0.65 14.56
CA ARG A 303 -25.39 -1.62 14.59
C ARG A 303 -24.96 -1.96 13.16
N ALA A 304 -23.67 -2.00 12.90
CA ALA A 304 -23.14 -2.46 11.62
C ALA A 304 -23.37 -3.97 11.45
N LEU A 305 -23.72 -4.40 10.24
CA LEU A 305 -23.88 -5.83 9.91
C LEU A 305 -22.57 -6.51 9.52
N ARG A 306 -21.54 -5.73 9.19
CA ARG A 306 -20.16 -6.15 8.90
C ARG A 306 -19.17 -5.17 9.51
#